data_AF-A0A9E3DIZ3-F1
#
_entry.id   AF-A0A9E3DIZ3-F1
#
_cell.length_a   1.000
_cell.length_b   1.000
_cell.length_c   1.000
_cell.angle_alpha   90.00
_cell.angle_beta   90.00
_cell.angle_gamma   90.00
#
_symmetry.space_group_name_H-M   'P 1'
#
loop_
_entity.id
_entity.type
_entity.pdbx_description
1 polymer ?
#
loop_
_entity_poly.entity_id
_entity_poly.type
_entity_poly.pdbx_seq_one_letter_code
_entity_poly.pdbx_strand_id
1 'polypeptide(L)' 'MIHSHSYHPAQHRSRREIDQAIGALMGIRRCTAEEALAEITGVVRASGVGLGGVSRALLDLVSGAVDSTAANAA' A
#
# COMPACT_ATOMS: atom_id res chain seq x y z
N MET A 1 -23.07 -20.43 -15.80
CA MET A 1 -21.96 -19.66 -16.38
C MET A 1 -20.85 -19.56 -15.35
N ILE A 2 -19.81 -20.39 -15.48
CA ILE A 2 -18.64 -20.29 -14.59
C ILE A 2 -17.85 -19.09 -15.10
N HIS A 3 -17.88 -17.98 -14.33
CA HIS A 3 -16.97 -16.87 -14.57
C HIS A 3 -15.55 -17.40 -14.33
N SER A 4 -14.86 -17.71 -15.43
CA SER A 4 -13.43 -18.02 -15.40
C SER A 4 -12.73 -16.74 -15.00
N HIS A 5 -12.58 -16.54 -13.69
CA HIS A 5 -11.84 -15.43 -13.13
C HIS A 5 -10.37 -15.73 -13.46
N SER A 6 -9.88 -15.18 -14.57
CA SER A 6 -8.48 -15.31 -14.97
C SER A 6 -7.59 -14.98 -13.79
N TYR A 7 -7.00 -16.01 -13.17
CA TYR A 7 -6.14 -15.85 -12.01
C TYR A 7 -4.85 -15.21 -12.50
N HIS A 8 -4.73 -13.90 -12.31
CA HIS A 8 -3.52 -13.16 -12.57
C HIS A 8 -2.75 -12.99 -11.25
N PRO A 9 -1.68 -13.77 -11.00
CA PRO A 9 -0.98 -13.76 -9.71
C PRO A 9 -0.40 -12.38 -9.36
N ALA A 10 0.01 -11.60 -10.36
CA ALA A 10 0.48 -10.23 -10.16
C ALA A 10 -0.63 -9.30 -9.62
N GLN A 11 -1.85 -9.39 -10.17
CA GLN A 11 -3.00 -8.58 -9.73
C GLN A 11 -3.46 -9.00 -8.33
N HIS A 12 -3.42 -10.30 -8.05
CA HIS A 12 -3.75 -10.84 -6.72
C HIS A 12 -2.74 -10.42 -5.65
N ARG A 13 -1.45 -10.36 -5.99
CA ARG A 13 -0.41 -9.81 -5.11
C ARG A 13 -0.66 -8.32 -4.83
N SER A 14 -0.92 -7.52 -5.86
CA SER A 14 -1.20 -6.08 -5.70
C SER A 14 -2.43 -5.81 -4.84
N ARG A 15 -3.52 -6.56 -5.00
CA ARG A 15 -4.70 -6.43 -4.14
C ARG A 15 -4.39 -6.73 -2.67
N ARG A 16 -3.66 -7.83 -2.41
CA ARG A 16 -3.24 -8.20 -1.06
C ARG A 16 -2.35 -7.14 -0.42
N GLU A 17 -1.41 -6.57 -1.17
CA GLU A 17 -0.53 -5.51 -0.69
C GLU A 17 -1.31 -4.24 -0.35
N ILE A 18 -2.31 -3.87 -1.15
CA ILE A 18 -3.19 -2.73 -0.87
C ILE A 18 -4.01 -2.96 0.41
N ASP A 19 -4.65 -4.14 0.56
CA ASP A 19 -5.45 -4.46 1.75
C ASP A 19 -4.59 -4.45 3.03
N GLN A 20 -3.34 -4.93 2.94
CA GLN A 20 -2.39 -4.91 4.06
C GLN A 20 -1.94 -3.50 4.42
N ALA A 21 -1.64 -2.66 3.42
CA ALA A 21 -1.31 -1.26 3.61
C ALA A 21 -2.45 -0.50 4.31
N ILE A 22 -3.69 -0.73 3.89
CA ILE A 22 -4.89 -0.17 4.54
C ILE A 22 -4.95 -0.61 6.00
N GLY A 23 -4.84 -1.92 6.28
CA GLY A 23 -4.87 -2.45 7.64
C GLY A 23 -3.75 -1.89 8.53
N ALA A 24 -2.55 -1.71 7.98
CA ALA A 24 -1.43 -1.09 8.68
C ALA A 24 -1.73 0.38 9.05
N LEU A 25 -2.24 1.18 8.10
CA LEU A 25 -2.64 2.57 8.37
C LEU A 25 -3.73 2.67 9.42
N MET A 26 -4.75 1.80 9.36
CA MET A 26 -5.80 1.74 10.37
C MET A 26 -5.23 1.46 11.77
N GLY A 27 -4.30 0.50 11.88
CA GLY A 27 -3.66 0.18 13.15
C GLY A 27 -2.82 1.32 13.74
N ILE A 28 -2.09 2.03 12.88
CA ILE A 28 -1.18 3.12 13.26
C ILE A 28 -1.97 4.40 13.59
N ARG A 29 -2.90 4.80 12.71
CA ARG A 29 -3.60 6.09 12.80
C ARG A 29 -4.97 6.02 13.48
N ARG A 30 -5.44 4.82 13.83
CA ARG A 30 -6.77 4.58 14.43
C ARG A 30 -7.91 5.14 13.59
N CYS A 31 -7.79 5.04 12.28
CA CYS A 31 -8.78 5.47 11.30
C CYS A 31 -9.56 4.29 10.71
N THR A 32 -10.62 4.61 9.96
CA THR A 32 -11.40 3.64 9.18
C THR A 32 -10.67 3.23 7.90
N ALA A 33 -11.11 2.14 7.29
CA ALA A 33 -10.56 1.68 6.00
C ALA A 33 -10.75 2.71 4.88
N GLU A 34 -11.86 3.46 4.89
CA GLU A 34 -12.14 4.51 3.91
C GLU A 34 -11.16 5.68 4.04
N GLU A 35 -10.91 6.14 5.28
CA GLU A 35 -9.94 7.20 5.56
C GLU A 35 -8.52 6.76 5.19
N ALA A 36 -8.13 5.53 5.52
CA ALA A 36 -6.83 4.98 5.15
C ALA A 36 -6.67 4.92 3.62
N LEU A 37 -7.69 4.44 2.89
CA LEU A 37 -7.66 4.40 1.43
C LEU A 37 -7.61 5.80 0.82
N ALA A 38 -8.33 6.76 1.40
CA ALA A 38 -8.29 8.16 0.96
C ALA A 38 -6.89 8.75 1.13
N GLU A 39 -6.20 8.44 2.23
CA GLU A 39 -4.82 8.87 2.49
C GLU A 39 -3.85 8.27 1.46
N ILE A 40 -3.91 6.96 1.22
CA ILE A 40 -3.09 6.29 0.18
C ILE A 40 -3.35 6.93 -1.18
N THR A 41 -4.62 7.15 -1.54
CA THR A 41 -5.00 7.77 -2.82
C THR A 41 -4.51 9.21 -2.92
N GLY A 42 -4.50 9.95 -1.81
CA GLY A 42 -3.92 11.28 -1.71
C GLY A 42 -2.43 11.27 -2.06
N VAL A 43 -1.67 10.33 -1.50
CA VAL A 43 -0.24 10.15 -1.81
C VAL A 43 -0.02 9.75 -3.26
N VAL A 44 -0.83 8.84 -3.80
CA VAL A 44 -0.78 8.45 -5.23
C VAL A 44 -0.94 9.68 -6.12
N ARG A 45 -1.93 10.53 -5.83
CA ARG A 45 -2.18 11.75 -6.61
C ARG A 45 -1.05 12.77 -6.49
N ALA A 46 -0.48 12.92 -5.30
CA ALA A 46 0.60 13.87 -5.06
C ALA A 46 1.95 13.41 -5.64
N SER A 47 2.23 12.11 -5.61
CA SER A 47 3.53 11.54 -6.02
C SER A 47 3.56 11.03 -7.47
N GLY A 48 2.40 10.73 -8.07
CA GLY A 48 2.30 10.02 -9.35
C GLY A 48 2.64 8.52 -9.27
N VAL A 49 3.00 8.00 -8.10
CA VAL A 49 3.27 6.57 -7.89
C VAL A 49 1.94 5.82 -7.78
N GLY A 50 1.78 4.73 -8.53
CA GLY A 50 0.55 3.93 -8.49
C GLY A 50 0.29 3.27 -7.13
N LEU A 51 -0.98 2.90 -6.88
CA LEU A 51 -1.45 2.32 -5.61
C LEU A 51 -0.58 1.15 -5.10
N GLY A 52 -0.20 0.22 -5.98
CA GLY A 52 0.66 -0.91 -5.60
C GLY A 52 2.06 -0.48 -5.15
N GLY A 53 2.65 0.54 -5.80
CA GLY A 53 3.95 1.08 -5.42
C GLY A 53 3.91 1.80 -4.07
N VAL A 54 2.89 2.63 -3.84
CA VAL A 54 2.70 3.31 -2.55
C VAL A 54 2.43 2.31 -1.43
N SER A 55 1.56 1.31 -1.67
CA SER A 55 1.23 0.28 -0.68
C SER A 55 2.46 -0.55 -0.31
N ARG A 56 3.28 -0.92 -1.30
CA ARG A 56 4.53 -1.64 -1.06
C ARG A 56 5.54 -0.81 -0.28
N ALA A 57 5.77 0.45 -0.67
CA ALA A 57 6.68 1.33 0.05
C ALA A 57 6.26 1.53 1.51
N LEU A 58 4.96 1.66 1.77
CA LEU A 58 4.42 1.73 3.11
C LEU A 58 4.67 0.43 3.91
N LEU A 59 4.47 -0.74 3.30
CA LEU A 59 4.72 -2.02 3.96
C LEU A 59 6.21 -2.23 4.23
N ASP A 60 7.09 -1.84 3.30
CA ASP A 60 8.54 -1.88 3.51
C ASP A 60 8.95 -0.96 4.68
N LEU A 61 8.28 0.19 4.84
CA LEU A 61 8.45 1.08 6.00
C LEU A 61 7.97 0.45 7.31
N VAL A 62 6.75 -0.07 7.33
CA VAL A 62 6.14 -0.65 8.54
C VAL A 62 6.86 -1.93 8.99
N SER A 63 7.38 -2.71 8.05
CA SER A 63 8.16 -3.92 8.34
C SER A 63 9.60 -3.65 8.76
N GLY A 64 10.06 -2.40 8.67
CA GLY A 64 11.46 -2.03 8.92
C GLY A 64 12.41 -2.52 7.83
N ALA A 65 11.91 -2.91 6.65
CA ALA A 65 12.73 -3.30 5.51
C ALA A 65 13.42 -2.08 4.85
N VAL A 66 12.89 -0.87 5.06
CA VAL A 66 13.62 0.37 4.77
C VAL A 66 14.43 0.77 6.00
N ASP A 67 15.75 0.62 5.91
CA ASP A 67 16.64 1.19 6.91
C ASP A 67 16.64 2.72 6.69
N SER A 68 16.14 3.47 7.68
CA SER A 68 15.96 4.94 7.58
C SER A 68 17.29 5.72 7.46
N THR A 69 18.43 5.02 7.42
CA THR A 69 19.79 5.55 7.31
C THR A 69 20.05 6.28 5.99
N ALA A 70 19.27 6.04 4.92
CA ALA A 70 19.45 6.74 3.65
C ALA A 70 18.87 8.18 3.62
N ALA A 71 18.01 8.55 4.57
CA ALA A 71 17.32 9.85 4.55
C ALA A 71 18.15 11.02 5.13
N ASN A 72 19.33 10.75 5.71
CA ASN A 72 20.15 11.76 6.40
C ASN A 72 21.53 12.01 5.73
N ALA A 73 21.68 11.63 4.46
CA ALA A 73 22.86 11.90 3.66
C ALA A 73 22.51 12.85 2.49
N ALA A 74 22.21 14.11 2.81
CA ALA A 74 22.19 15.22 1.86
C ALA A 74 22.51 16.53 2.59
#